data_AF-A0A5D2D554-F1
#
_entry.id   AF-A0A5D2D554-F1
#
_cell.length_a   1.000
_cell.length_b   1.000
_cell.length_c   1.000
_cell.angle_alpha   90.00
_cell.angle_beta   90.00
_cell.angle_gamma   90.00
#
_symmetry.space_group_name_H-M   'P 1'
#
loop_
_entity.id
_entity.type
_entity.pdbx_description
1 polymer ?
#
loop_
_entity_poly.entity_id
_entity_poly.type
_entity_poly.pdbx_seq_one_letter_code
_entity_poly.pdbx_strand_id
1 'polypeptide(L)'
;MDCLPNNSDNKTLKRWFFINKMDCLLKESNSFYSLSSDRRLDSMDLKSNHTALVLADPAPLNKSTLRVSSGLLPYSGATLSQNLFLTVPTMKAGILDIRASNCLDSMESSSPPDKKSRDFNNDLESTDTDVAYRAWLLKYPSALASFDQITNPAKGKRIALFLDYDGTLSPIVDNPDCAFMSNDMRAAVKNVAQFFPTAIISGRSRDKVYEFVGLSELNYAGSHGMDIMGPVRQSFDDHSNCIRSTDNQGKEVNLFQPASEFLPMIDEVFNSLINNTKDIRGAKVENNKFCVSVHYRNVDEKDWTVVAQRVHDVIRNYPRLRLTHGRKVVEVRPVINWDKGKAVTFLLESLGLSNCEDVLPIYVGDDQTDEDAFKVLREGNCGYGILVSSVPKESNAFFSLKDPQEVMEFLKSLVVWKKTSTLCNK
;
A
#
# COMPACT_ATOMS: atom_id res chain seq x y z
N MET A 1 27.75 3.52 65.85
CA MET A 1 29.18 3.31 66.08
C MET A 1 29.65 2.29 65.05
N ASP A 2 30.31 2.81 64.00
CA ASP A 2 31.59 2.37 63.44
C ASP A 2 31.78 0.85 63.14
N CYS A 3 32.26 0.36 62.01
CA CYS A 3 32.91 0.94 60.81
C CYS A 3 32.88 -0.13 59.68
N LEU A 4 32.96 0.34 58.44
CA LEU A 4 33.21 -0.37 57.16
C LEU A 4 34.62 -1.03 57.10
N PRO A 5 35.13 -1.63 55.98
CA PRO A 5 34.52 -1.97 54.66
C PRO A 5 34.90 -3.37 54.10
N ASN A 6 34.17 -3.87 53.11
CA ASN A 6 34.67 -4.06 51.73
C ASN A 6 33.62 -4.74 50.83
N ASN A 7 33.55 -4.24 49.61
CA ASN A 7 32.47 -4.42 48.64
C ASN A 7 33.06 -5.03 47.36
N SER A 8 32.58 -6.18 46.92
CA SER A 8 32.34 -6.51 45.50
C SER A 8 31.70 -7.89 45.33
N ASP A 9 30.69 -7.92 44.47
CA ASP A 9 30.21 -9.06 43.66
C ASP A 9 29.18 -10.04 44.24
N ASN A 10 27.93 -9.55 44.17
CA ASN A 10 26.75 -10.15 43.53
C ASN A 10 26.74 -11.66 43.29
N LYS A 11 25.96 -12.35 44.14
CA LYS A 11 25.34 -13.64 43.87
C LYS A 11 23.83 -13.47 43.59
N THR A 12 23.43 -13.90 42.40
CA THR A 12 22.40 -14.93 42.14
C THR A 12 20.96 -14.80 42.72
N LEU A 13 20.01 -15.25 41.88
CA LEU A 13 18.88 -16.18 42.15
C LEU A 13 17.43 -15.64 42.27
N LYS A 14 16.58 -16.37 41.51
CA LYS A 14 15.15 -16.76 41.70
C LYS A 14 14.09 -15.77 41.16
N ARG A 15 13.24 -16.16 40.20
CA ARG A 15 12.16 -17.19 40.18
C ARG A 15 10.99 -16.77 41.08
N TRP A 16 9.75 -17.04 40.61
CA TRP A 16 8.40 -16.74 41.17
C TRP A 16 7.83 -15.41 40.64
N PHE A 17 6.66 -15.31 39.98
CA PHE A 17 5.34 -15.91 40.28
C PHE A 17 4.48 -16.14 39.02
N PHE A 18 3.64 -17.17 39.10
CA PHE A 18 2.44 -17.40 38.28
C PHE A 18 1.25 -17.56 39.24
N ILE A 19 0.03 -17.31 38.74
CA ILE A 19 -1.31 -17.64 39.29
C ILE A 19 -2.03 -16.55 40.12
N ASN A 20 -3.01 -15.87 39.50
CA ASN A 20 -4.45 -15.98 39.84
C ASN A 20 -5.28 -14.88 39.13
N LYS A 21 -6.17 -15.26 38.19
CA LYS A 21 -7.62 -14.97 38.25
C LYS A 21 -8.35 -15.62 37.06
N MET A 22 -8.91 -16.79 37.30
CA MET A 22 -10.07 -17.33 36.60
C MET A 22 -11.16 -17.58 37.64
N ASP A 23 -12.41 -17.55 37.19
CA ASP A 23 -13.69 -17.77 37.88
C ASP A 23 -14.36 -16.60 38.61
N CYS A 24 -15.40 -16.06 37.96
CA CYS A 24 -16.70 -15.85 38.60
C CYS A 24 -17.85 -15.81 37.57
N LEU A 25 -18.60 -16.91 37.53
CA LEU A 25 -20.06 -17.05 37.36
C LEU A 25 -20.73 -17.06 35.96
N LEU A 26 -21.18 -18.28 35.64
CA LEU A 26 -22.32 -18.67 34.80
C LEU A 26 -23.68 -18.39 35.47
N LYS A 27 -24.73 -18.39 34.62
CA LYS A 27 -26.21 -18.29 34.81
C LYS A 27 -26.75 -16.89 34.52
N GLU A 28 -27.75 -16.66 33.67
CA GLU A 28 -28.93 -17.47 33.35
C GLU A 28 -29.33 -17.44 31.87
N SER A 29 -29.86 -18.58 31.43
CA SER A 29 -30.70 -18.81 30.26
C SER A 29 -32.04 -18.09 30.37
N ASN A 30 -32.59 -17.57 29.26
CA ASN A 30 -34.00 -17.82 28.95
C ASN A 30 -34.31 -17.76 27.45
N SER A 31 -34.92 -18.86 27.02
CA SER A 31 -35.55 -19.16 25.75
C SER A 31 -36.81 -18.32 25.55
N PHE A 32 -37.10 -17.90 24.31
CA PHE A 32 -38.47 -17.84 23.82
C PHE A 32 -38.56 -18.33 22.38
N TYR A 33 -39.27 -19.46 22.22
CA TYR A 33 -39.87 -19.97 20.99
C TYR A 33 -41.24 -19.31 20.77
N SER A 34 -41.57 -18.97 19.53
CA SER A 34 -42.90 -19.12 18.88
C SER A 34 -42.74 -18.70 17.41
N LEU A 35 -42.75 -19.56 16.39
CA LEU A 35 -43.81 -20.41 15.80
C LEU A 35 -45.10 -19.69 15.36
N SER A 36 -45.51 -20.04 14.13
CA SER A 36 -46.80 -19.80 13.44
C SER A 36 -46.96 -18.43 12.75
N SER A 37 -47.50 -18.28 11.55
CA SER A 37 -48.10 -19.22 10.60
C SER A 37 -48.35 -18.54 9.26
N ASP A 38 -48.24 -19.32 8.18
CA ASP A 38 -49.12 -19.39 7.00
C ASP A 38 -49.93 -18.14 6.59
N ARG A 39 -49.70 -17.70 5.34
CA ARG A 39 -50.76 -17.83 4.32
C ARG A 39 -50.23 -17.78 2.89
N ARG A 40 -50.87 -18.62 2.08
CA ARG A 40 -50.60 -19.10 0.73
C ARG A 40 -51.59 -18.44 -0.25
N LEU A 41 -51.29 -18.53 -1.56
CA LEU A 41 -52.19 -18.38 -2.74
C LEU A 41 -52.49 -16.92 -3.15
N ASP A 42 -52.54 -16.51 -4.42
CA ASP A 42 -52.39 -17.21 -5.70
C ASP A 42 -52.29 -16.20 -6.87
N SER A 43 -51.67 -16.66 -7.98
CA SER A 43 -52.13 -16.51 -9.38
C SER A 43 -52.36 -15.10 -10.00
N MET A 44 -51.69 -14.76 -11.11
CA MET A 44 -52.08 -15.17 -12.49
C MET A 44 -51.30 -14.40 -13.57
N ASP A 45 -50.77 -15.13 -14.54
CA ASP A 45 -50.23 -14.66 -15.82
C ASP A 45 -51.31 -14.05 -16.74
N LEU A 46 -50.93 -13.08 -17.57
CA LEU A 46 -51.52 -12.89 -18.91
C LEU A 46 -50.56 -12.18 -19.89
N LYS A 47 -50.05 -12.99 -20.83
CA LYS A 47 -49.69 -12.72 -22.23
C LYS A 47 -50.78 -11.85 -22.93
N SER A 48 -50.61 -11.07 -24.00
CA SER A 48 -49.58 -10.94 -25.05
C SER A 48 -50.04 -9.90 -26.10
N ASN A 49 -49.12 -9.54 -27.01
CA ASN A 49 -49.27 -9.36 -28.47
C ASN A 49 -49.31 -7.95 -29.10
N HIS A 50 -48.26 -7.72 -29.91
CA HIS A 50 -48.20 -7.24 -31.31
C HIS A 50 -48.78 -5.83 -31.62
N THR A 51 -48.23 -4.99 -32.52
CA THR A 51 -47.64 -5.27 -33.85
C THR A 51 -46.94 -4.00 -34.36
N ALA A 52 -45.94 -4.17 -35.23
CA ALA A 52 -45.19 -3.13 -35.93
C ALA A 52 -45.93 -2.53 -37.15
N LEU A 53 -45.49 -1.35 -37.62
CA LEU A 53 -45.62 -0.93 -39.02
C LEU A 53 -44.49 0.05 -39.42
N VAL A 54 -44.23 0.10 -40.72
CA VAL A 54 -42.96 0.33 -41.42
C VAL A 54 -43.20 1.33 -42.59
N LEU A 55 -42.13 2.00 -43.07
CA LEU A 55 -41.94 2.81 -44.32
C LEU A 55 -42.49 4.26 -44.32
N ALA A 56 -41.89 5.29 -44.94
CA ALA A 56 -40.73 5.46 -45.82
C ALA A 56 -40.28 6.95 -45.87
N ASP A 57 -39.05 7.17 -46.37
CA ASP A 57 -38.33 8.43 -46.66
C ASP A 57 -38.93 9.28 -47.82
N PRO A 58 -38.52 10.56 -47.98
CA PRO A 58 -37.48 10.89 -48.99
C PRO A 58 -36.45 11.99 -48.58
N ALA A 59 -35.22 11.85 -49.11
CA ALA A 59 -34.10 12.83 -49.15
C ALA A 59 -34.27 13.83 -50.35
N PRO A 60 -33.31 14.70 -50.78
CA PRO A 60 -31.89 14.89 -50.37
C PRO A 60 -31.32 16.34 -50.42
N LEU A 61 -30.04 16.56 -50.01
CA LEU A 61 -29.03 17.36 -50.75
C LEU A 61 -27.63 17.44 -50.08
N ASN A 62 -26.62 16.88 -50.79
CA ASN A 62 -25.21 17.31 -51.03
C ASN A 62 -24.27 17.72 -49.86
N LYS A 63 -22.95 17.42 -49.81
CA LYS A 63 -21.96 17.05 -50.85
C LYS A 63 -20.64 16.55 -50.22
N SER A 64 -19.96 15.62 -50.92
CA SER A 64 -18.51 15.32 -51.00
C SER A 64 -17.73 14.95 -49.71
N THR A 65 -16.92 13.89 -49.67
CA THR A 65 -15.75 13.67 -50.55
C THR A 65 -15.18 12.23 -50.49
N LEU A 66 -14.96 11.65 -51.67
CA LEU A 66 -13.98 10.64 -52.12
C LEU A 66 -13.86 9.23 -51.49
N ARG A 67 -13.67 8.29 -52.43
CA ARG A 67 -13.88 6.84 -52.41
C ARG A 67 -12.73 6.21 -53.19
N VAL A 68 -12.15 5.11 -52.71
CA VAL A 68 -11.56 3.98 -53.48
C VAL A 68 -11.58 2.77 -52.51
N SER A 69 -12.57 1.86 -52.53
CA SER A 69 -12.70 0.60 -53.32
C SER A 69 -11.44 -0.29 -53.24
N SER A 70 -11.38 -1.61 -53.08
CA SER A 70 -12.25 -2.81 -53.07
C SER A 70 -11.22 -3.99 -53.03
N GLY A 71 -11.41 -5.22 -52.56
CA GLY A 71 -12.58 -5.99 -52.13
C GLY A 71 -12.17 -7.44 -51.79
N LEU A 72 -13.19 -8.28 -51.62
CA LEU A 72 -13.23 -9.75 -51.73
C LEU A 72 -12.59 -10.63 -50.61
N LEU A 73 -13.49 -11.21 -49.82
CA LEU A 73 -13.37 -12.47 -49.08
C LEU A 73 -13.45 -13.68 -50.03
N PRO A 74 -13.09 -14.89 -49.57
CA PRO A 74 -14.18 -15.85 -49.32
C PRO A 74 -14.07 -16.71 -48.04
N TYR A 75 -15.23 -17.26 -47.70
CA TYR A 75 -15.65 -18.17 -46.63
C TYR A 75 -14.84 -19.46 -46.43
N SER A 76 -14.79 -19.96 -45.18
CA SER A 76 -15.24 -21.32 -44.77
C SER A 76 -15.27 -21.44 -43.24
N GLY A 77 -16.26 -22.19 -42.71
CA GLY A 77 -16.58 -22.25 -41.28
C GLY A 77 -16.20 -23.55 -40.55
N ALA A 78 -16.72 -23.64 -39.31
CA ALA A 78 -16.95 -24.80 -38.42
C ALA A 78 -16.24 -24.77 -37.04
N THR A 79 -17.07 -24.56 -36.00
CA THR A 79 -17.21 -25.27 -34.71
C THR A 79 -16.05 -25.47 -33.71
N LEU A 80 -16.41 -25.23 -32.42
CA LEU A 80 -15.78 -25.44 -31.11
C LEU A 80 -14.75 -26.59 -30.96
N SER A 81 -13.69 -26.35 -30.15
CA SER A 81 -13.43 -27.03 -28.86
C SER A 81 -11.95 -26.97 -28.40
N GLN A 82 -11.75 -26.56 -27.13
CA GLN A 82 -10.75 -27.00 -26.14
C GLN A 82 -9.25 -26.65 -26.23
N ASN A 83 -8.75 -26.26 -25.04
CA ASN A 83 -7.38 -26.32 -24.50
C ASN A 83 -6.36 -25.29 -24.98
N LEU A 84 -6.37 -24.10 -24.36
CA LEU A 84 -5.16 -23.28 -24.25
C LEU A 84 -4.36 -23.72 -23.01
N PHE A 85 -3.37 -24.58 -23.27
CA PHE A 85 -2.19 -24.66 -22.44
C PHE A 85 -1.54 -23.27 -22.38
N LEU A 86 -1.37 -22.74 -21.18
CA LEU A 86 -0.53 -21.57 -20.93
C LEU A 86 0.92 -21.94 -21.23
N THR A 87 1.35 -21.70 -22.47
CA THR A 87 2.76 -21.58 -22.80
C THR A 87 3.29 -20.30 -22.17
N VAL A 88 4.04 -20.47 -21.08
CA VAL A 88 4.83 -19.39 -20.47
C VAL A 88 5.75 -18.81 -21.54
N PRO A 89 5.64 -17.52 -21.89
CA PRO A 89 6.62 -16.89 -22.75
C PRO A 89 7.89 -16.73 -21.92
N THR A 90 8.97 -17.38 -22.34
CA THR A 90 10.32 -17.12 -21.82
C THR A 90 10.67 -15.69 -22.19
N MET A 91 10.36 -14.73 -21.30
CA MET A 91 10.88 -13.38 -21.43
C MET A 91 12.40 -13.47 -21.37
N LYS A 92 13.06 -13.08 -22.46
CA LYS A 92 14.49 -12.77 -22.45
C LYS A 92 14.70 -11.70 -21.39
N ALA A 93 15.34 -12.07 -20.29
CA ALA A 93 15.85 -11.14 -19.30
C ALA A 93 16.81 -10.19 -20.03
N GLY A 94 16.37 -8.95 -20.23
CA GLY A 94 17.28 -7.85 -20.51
C GLY A 94 18.14 -7.69 -19.26
N ILE A 95 19.36 -8.22 -19.32
CA ILE A 95 20.39 -7.98 -18.31
C ILE A 95 20.71 -6.49 -18.37
N LEU A 96 20.10 -5.70 -17.49
CA LEU A 96 20.66 -4.41 -17.11
C LEU A 96 21.79 -4.76 -16.14
N ASP A 97 23.01 -4.82 -16.65
CA ASP A 97 24.23 -4.97 -15.88
C ASP A 97 24.42 -3.68 -15.06
N ILE A 98 23.76 -3.59 -13.91
CA ILE A 98 23.86 -2.45 -12.98
C ILE A 98 25.25 -2.52 -12.35
N ARG A 99 26.24 -1.91 -13.00
CA ARG A 99 27.56 -1.73 -12.38
C ARG A 99 27.40 -1.07 -11.01
N ALA A 100 28.27 -1.38 -10.06
CA ALA A 100 28.24 -0.78 -8.72
C ALA A 100 28.26 0.76 -8.74
N SER A 101 28.82 1.39 -9.80
CA SER A 101 28.72 2.82 -10.05
C SER A 101 27.27 3.31 -10.18
N ASN A 102 26.43 2.59 -10.94
CA ASN A 102 25.02 2.95 -11.13
C ASN A 102 24.22 2.76 -9.84
N CYS A 103 24.61 1.78 -9.01
CA CYS A 103 24.04 1.56 -7.68
C CYS A 103 24.38 2.74 -6.75
N LEU A 104 25.62 3.23 -6.77
CA LEU A 104 26.04 4.40 -6.01
C LEU A 104 25.31 5.67 -6.45
N ASP A 105 25.22 5.94 -7.75
CA ASP A 105 24.45 7.09 -8.29
C ASP A 105 22.98 7.04 -7.83
N SER A 106 22.41 5.83 -7.76
CA SER A 106 21.05 5.60 -7.26
C SER A 106 20.94 5.78 -5.74
N MET A 107 21.98 5.45 -4.97
CA MET A 107 22.05 5.71 -3.53
C MET A 107 22.16 7.21 -3.23
N GLU A 108 22.99 7.93 -3.98
CA GLU A 108 23.17 9.38 -3.83
C GLU A 108 21.86 10.11 -4.19
N SER A 109 21.24 9.78 -5.33
CA SER A 109 20.00 10.44 -5.77
C SER A 109 18.78 10.12 -4.90
N SER A 110 18.73 8.94 -4.26
CA SER A 110 17.67 8.57 -3.31
C SER A 110 17.91 9.11 -1.90
N SER A 111 19.10 9.66 -1.61
CA SER A 111 19.42 10.24 -0.31
C SER A 111 18.92 11.69 -0.21
N PRO A 112 18.08 12.05 0.77
CA PRO A 112 17.73 13.44 1.01
C PRO A 112 18.98 14.26 1.34
N PRO A 113 19.09 15.53 0.89
CA PRO A 113 20.20 16.40 1.27
C PRO A 113 20.27 16.55 2.79
N ASP A 114 21.48 16.45 3.35
CA ASP A 114 21.70 16.50 4.79
C ASP A 114 21.17 17.82 5.39
N LYS A 115 20.35 17.70 6.44
CA LYS A 115 20.08 18.82 7.35
C LYS A 115 21.32 19.06 8.23
N LYS A 116 22.41 19.58 7.66
CA LYS A 116 23.44 20.22 8.50
C LYS A 116 22.83 21.50 9.08
N SER A 117 23.08 21.73 10.37
CA SER A 117 22.76 22.94 11.13
C SER A 117 22.85 24.18 10.24
N ARG A 118 21.72 24.86 10.03
CA ARG A 118 21.69 26.18 9.39
C ARG A 118 22.38 27.15 10.34
N ASP A 119 23.68 27.31 10.18
CA ASP A 119 24.37 28.47 10.70
C ASP A 119 23.92 29.69 9.89
N PHE A 120 23.67 30.77 10.62
CA PHE A 120 23.11 32.05 10.18
C PHE A 120 23.84 32.62 8.96
N ASN A 121 23.22 32.52 7.77
CA ASN A 121 23.25 33.46 6.65
C ASN A 121 22.66 32.78 5.39
N ASN A 122 21.35 32.87 5.13
CA ASN A 122 20.78 32.56 3.81
C ASN A 122 19.35 33.12 3.65
N ASP A 123 19.24 34.44 3.44
CA ASP A 123 17.97 35.06 3.03
C ASP A 123 17.71 34.89 1.52
N LEU A 124 18.76 34.67 0.70
CA LEU A 124 18.65 34.65 -0.77
C LEU A 124 18.28 33.27 -1.37
N GLU A 125 18.70 32.15 -0.77
CA GLU A 125 18.29 30.81 -1.21
C GLU A 125 16.83 30.49 -0.87
N SER A 126 16.30 31.15 0.17
CA SER A 126 14.96 30.88 0.69
C SER A 126 13.84 31.33 -0.26
N THR A 127 14.07 32.38 -1.05
CA THR A 127 13.08 32.92 -1.99
C THR A 127 12.90 32.05 -3.22
N ASP A 128 13.99 31.51 -3.79
CA ASP A 128 13.90 30.68 -5.00
C ASP A 128 13.31 29.30 -4.69
N THR A 129 13.64 28.71 -3.53
CA THR A 129 13.01 27.46 -3.10
C THR A 129 11.53 27.63 -2.78
N ASP A 130 11.13 28.76 -2.20
CA ASP A 130 9.71 29.07 -1.95
C ASP A 130 8.94 29.29 -3.25
N VAL A 131 9.52 29.97 -4.25
CA VAL A 131 8.90 30.14 -5.58
C VAL A 131 8.72 28.80 -6.29
N ALA A 132 9.75 27.95 -6.30
CA ALA A 132 9.66 26.62 -6.90
C ALA A 132 8.61 25.74 -6.22
N TYR A 133 8.53 25.80 -4.88
CA TYR A 133 7.51 25.07 -4.11
C TYR A 133 6.09 25.59 -4.39
N ARG A 134 5.89 26.90 -4.48
CA ARG A 134 4.58 27.48 -4.83
C ARG A 134 4.16 27.11 -6.26
N ALA A 135 5.08 27.15 -7.22
CA ALA A 135 4.80 26.71 -8.58
C ALA A 135 4.43 25.21 -8.64
N TRP A 136 5.12 24.40 -7.83
CA TRP A 136 4.81 22.98 -7.68
C TRP A 136 3.41 22.74 -7.07
N LEU A 137 2.99 23.52 -6.08
CA LEU A 137 1.64 23.46 -5.51
C LEU A 137 0.53 23.82 -6.50
N LEU A 138 0.82 24.56 -7.58
CA LEU A 138 -0.16 24.78 -8.65
C LEU A 138 -0.44 23.49 -9.43
N LYS A 139 0.57 22.61 -9.56
CA LYS A 139 0.44 21.31 -10.23
C LYS A 139 -0.10 20.23 -9.29
N TYR A 140 0.29 20.28 -8.01
CA TYR A 140 -0.11 19.33 -6.96
C TYR A 140 -0.69 20.10 -5.77
N PRO A 141 -1.95 20.58 -5.84
CA PRO A 141 -2.53 21.41 -4.81
C PRO A 141 -2.64 20.69 -3.45
N SER A 142 -2.55 21.45 -2.37
CA SER A 142 -2.71 20.91 -1.01
C SER A 142 -4.08 20.23 -0.86
N ALA A 143 -4.09 18.98 -0.39
CA ALA A 143 -5.33 18.24 -0.14
C ALA A 143 -6.18 18.87 0.98
N LEU A 144 -5.56 19.60 1.90
CA LEU A 144 -6.27 20.39 2.92
C LEU A 144 -6.91 21.63 2.32
N ALA A 145 -6.20 22.38 1.48
CA ALA A 145 -6.75 23.57 0.82
C ALA A 145 -7.80 23.23 -0.24
N SER A 146 -7.64 22.09 -0.92
CA SER A 146 -8.55 21.56 -1.94
C SER A 146 -9.50 20.48 -1.39
N PHE A 147 -9.77 20.48 -0.09
CA PHE A 147 -10.53 19.41 0.56
C PHE A 147 -11.94 19.22 -0.04
N ASP A 148 -12.59 20.32 -0.44
CA ASP A 148 -13.89 20.26 -1.13
C ASP A 148 -13.80 19.62 -2.52
N GLN A 149 -12.67 19.74 -3.22
CA GLN A 149 -12.48 19.09 -4.52
C GLN A 149 -12.38 17.56 -4.37
N ILE A 150 -11.86 17.09 -3.23
CA ILE A 150 -11.77 15.66 -2.91
C ILE A 150 -13.13 15.13 -2.42
N THR A 151 -13.81 15.88 -1.57
CA THR A 151 -15.01 15.39 -0.87
C THR A 151 -16.32 15.62 -1.63
N ASN A 152 -16.41 16.60 -2.53
CA ASN A 152 -17.60 16.79 -3.36
C ASN A 152 -17.90 15.57 -4.26
N PRO A 153 -16.92 15.00 -4.99
CA PRO A 153 -17.11 13.75 -5.74
C PRO A 153 -17.38 12.53 -4.85
N ALA A 154 -16.98 12.59 -3.58
CA ALA A 154 -17.24 11.54 -2.60
C ALA A 154 -18.67 11.54 -2.06
N LYS A 155 -19.46 12.59 -2.29
CA LYS A 155 -20.87 12.65 -1.85
C LYS A 155 -21.68 11.55 -2.54
N GLY A 156 -22.34 10.71 -1.75
CA GLY A 156 -23.08 9.55 -2.24
C GLY A 156 -22.22 8.32 -2.54
N LYS A 157 -20.89 8.41 -2.44
CA LYS A 157 -19.95 7.30 -2.59
C LYS A 157 -19.44 6.82 -1.23
N ARG A 158 -18.94 5.58 -1.20
CA ARG A 158 -18.13 5.02 -0.10
C ARG A 158 -16.67 5.43 -0.33
N ILE A 159 -15.97 5.88 0.70
CA ILE A 159 -14.52 6.13 0.59
C ILE A 159 -13.77 4.89 1.07
N ALA A 160 -12.73 4.49 0.34
CA ALA A 160 -11.76 3.49 0.77
C ALA A 160 -10.40 4.17 0.95
N LEU A 161 -9.77 4.02 2.11
CA LEU A 161 -8.55 4.75 2.44
C LEU A 161 -7.33 3.81 2.49
N PHE A 162 -6.27 4.19 1.80
CA PHE A 162 -5.01 3.47 1.75
C PHE A 162 -3.90 4.41 2.22
N LEU A 163 -3.10 3.96 3.17
CA LEU A 163 -2.08 4.78 3.80
C LEU A 163 -0.75 4.04 3.76
N ASP A 164 0.28 4.69 3.23
CA ASP A 164 1.65 4.29 3.51
C ASP A 164 2.02 4.60 4.98
N TYR A 165 3.15 4.05 5.46
CA TYR A 165 3.58 4.18 6.84
C TYR A 165 4.76 5.15 7.05
N ASP A 166 5.95 4.80 6.55
CA ASP A 166 7.18 5.54 6.82
C ASP A 166 7.24 6.81 5.97
N GLY A 167 7.37 7.99 6.60
CA GLY A 167 7.30 9.27 5.88
C GLY A 167 5.87 9.80 5.65
N THR A 168 4.87 8.94 5.86
CA THR A 168 3.44 9.27 5.73
C THR A 168 2.74 9.39 7.09
N LEU A 169 2.68 8.29 7.86
CA LEU A 169 2.05 8.25 9.20
C LEU A 169 3.08 8.39 10.32
N SER A 170 4.32 8.00 10.05
CA SER A 170 5.45 8.17 10.96
C SER A 170 6.48 9.09 10.31
N PRO A 171 7.17 9.97 11.07
CA PRO A 171 8.31 10.68 10.53
C PRO A 171 9.42 9.71 10.09
N ILE A 172 10.22 10.15 9.14
CA ILE A 172 11.45 9.46 8.73
C ILE A 172 12.50 9.65 9.84
N VAL A 173 13.01 8.54 10.38
CA VAL A 173 13.97 8.53 11.51
C VAL A 173 15.24 7.73 11.17
N ASP A 174 16.32 7.95 11.93
CA ASP A 174 17.62 7.33 11.66
C ASP A 174 17.68 5.85 11.98
N ASN A 175 17.02 5.43 13.07
CA ASN A 175 16.83 4.03 13.38
C ASN A 175 15.44 3.58 12.90
N PRO A 176 15.34 2.68 11.90
CA PRO A 176 14.04 2.22 11.41
C PRO A 176 13.20 1.49 12.46
N ASP A 177 13.78 1.03 13.58
CA ASP A 177 13.02 0.44 14.69
C ASP A 177 12.35 1.48 15.59
N CYS A 178 12.65 2.76 15.40
CA CYS A 178 12.10 3.87 16.17
C CYS A 178 11.09 4.72 15.36
N ALA A 179 10.69 4.25 14.17
CA ALA A 179 9.74 4.94 13.30
C ALA A 179 8.31 4.75 13.81
N PHE A 180 8.03 5.22 15.02
CA PHE A 180 6.71 5.13 15.62
C PHE A 180 5.84 6.31 15.22
N MET A 181 4.58 6.04 14.85
CA MET A 181 3.58 7.09 14.77
C MET A 181 3.25 7.65 16.17
N SER A 182 2.89 8.92 16.25
CA SER A 182 2.45 9.55 17.50
C SER A 182 1.11 8.96 17.98
N ASN A 183 0.81 9.11 19.27
CA ASN A 183 -0.49 8.71 19.82
C ASN A 183 -1.65 9.46 19.15
N ASP A 184 -1.44 10.73 18.80
CA ASP A 184 -2.45 11.55 18.10
C ASP A 184 -2.70 11.06 16.67
N MET A 185 -1.63 10.68 15.95
CA MET A 185 -1.77 10.06 14.63
C MET A 185 -2.51 8.73 14.72
N ARG A 186 -2.13 7.88 15.69
CA ARG A 186 -2.82 6.60 15.94
C ARG A 186 -4.31 6.80 16.21
N ALA A 187 -4.65 7.81 17.02
CA ALA A 187 -6.04 8.17 17.28
C ALA A 187 -6.75 8.66 16.02
N ALA A 188 -6.08 9.46 15.17
CA ALA A 188 -6.64 9.92 13.90
C ALA A 188 -6.93 8.74 12.93
N VAL A 189 -5.97 7.82 12.77
CA VAL A 189 -6.13 6.60 11.95
C VAL A 189 -7.26 5.72 12.51
N LYS A 190 -7.30 5.52 13.82
CA LYS A 190 -8.38 4.78 14.47
C LYS A 190 -9.75 5.41 14.21
N ASN A 191 -9.84 6.73 14.33
CA ASN A 191 -11.11 7.44 14.13
C ASN A 191 -11.57 7.41 12.67
N VAL A 192 -10.67 7.56 11.70
CA VAL A 192 -11.04 7.51 10.27
C VAL A 192 -11.47 6.09 9.86
N ALA A 193 -10.84 5.06 10.44
CA ALA A 193 -11.19 3.65 10.19
C ALA A 193 -12.60 3.25 10.66
N GLN A 194 -13.20 3.99 11.60
CA GLN A 194 -14.59 3.77 12.01
C GLN A 194 -15.60 4.14 10.92
N PHE A 195 -15.21 5.02 10.00
CA PHE A 195 -16.10 5.54 8.96
C PHE A 195 -15.78 5.01 7.57
N PHE A 196 -14.52 4.61 7.34
CA PHE A 196 -14.01 4.25 6.03
C PHE A 196 -13.17 2.98 6.13
N PRO A 197 -13.40 1.96 5.29
CA PRO A 197 -12.49 0.84 5.14
C PRO A 197 -11.07 1.37 4.90
N THR A 198 -10.15 1.03 5.81
CA THR A 198 -8.80 1.58 5.83
C THR A 198 -7.77 0.45 5.76
N ALA A 199 -6.72 0.65 4.98
CA ALA A 199 -5.60 -0.29 4.85
C ALA A 199 -4.25 0.43 4.96
N ILE A 200 -3.29 -0.20 5.64
CA ILE A 200 -1.89 0.23 5.66
C ILE A 200 -1.11 -0.58 4.63
N ILE A 201 -0.41 0.08 3.71
CA ILE A 201 0.43 -0.55 2.69
C ILE A 201 1.88 -0.08 2.86
N SER A 202 2.75 -0.96 3.37
CA SER A 202 4.12 -0.61 3.75
C SER A 202 5.16 -1.50 3.08
N GLY A 203 6.37 -0.97 2.91
CA GLY A 203 7.55 -1.76 2.54
C GLY A 203 8.03 -2.70 3.66
N ARG A 204 7.67 -2.40 4.91
CA ARG A 204 7.97 -3.24 6.08
C ARG A 204 7.23 -4.57 6.02
N SER A 205 7.71 -5.58 6.75
CA SER A 205 6.90 -6.79 6.97
C SER A 205 5.57 -6.43 7.61
N ARG A 206 4.54 -7.21 7.27
CA ARG A 206 3.17 -6.99 7.77
C ARG A 206 3.10 -7.00 9.29
N ASP A 207 3.82 -7.93 9.92
CA ASP A 207 3.82 -8.09 11.37
C ASP A 207 4.49 -6.90 12.07
N LYS A 208 5.58 -6.35 11.50
CA LYS A 208 6.28 -5.19 12.04
C LYS A 208 5.45 -3.91 11.93
N VAL A 209 4.83 -3.66 10.77
CA VAL A 209 3.96 -2.48 10.63
C VAL A 209 2.71 -2.62 11.51
N TYR A 210 2.18 -3.83 11.69
CA TYR A 210 1.10 -4.08 12.63
C TYR A 210 1.51 -3.77 14.07
N GLU A 211 2.69 -4.19 14.51
CA GLU A 211 3.22 -3.87 15.85
C GLU A 211 3.32 -2.35 16.07
N PHE A 212 3.76 -1.61 15.06
CA PHE A 212 3.91 -0.16 15.16
C PHE A 212 2.56 0.56 15.19
N VAL A 213 1.60 0.12 14.36
CA VAL A 213 0.26 0.74 14.23
C VAL A 213 -0.71 0.29 15.32
N GLY A 214 -0.68 -0.97 15.75
CA GLY A 214 -1.42 -1.49 16.91
C GLY A 214 -2.94 -1.38 16.81
N LEU A 215 -3.52 -1.37 15.59
CA LEU A 215 -4.96 -1.26 15.35
C LEU A 215 -5.47 -2.50 14.62
N SER A 216 -6.31 -3.31 15.26
CA SER A 216 -6.84 -4.56 14.70
C SER A 216 -7.95 -4.35 13.66
N GLU A 217 -8.56 -3.18 13.64
CA GLU A 217 -9.65 -2.80 12.73
C GLU A 217 -9.19 -2.46 11.30
N LEU A 218 -7.87 -2.37 11.07
CA LEU A 218 -7.29 -2.05 9.76
C LEU A 218 -6.93 -3.31 8.98
N ASN A 219 -6.87 -3.16 7.65
CA ASN A 219 -6.22 -4.15 6.79
C ASN A 219 -4.72 -3.82 6.67
N TYR A 220 -3.89 -4.84 6.52
CA TYR A 220 -2.44 -4.68 6.43
C TYR A 220 -1.87 -5.40 5.23
N ALA A 221 -1.04 -4.68 4.48
CA ALA A 221 -0.27 -5.15 3.35
C ALA A 221 1.20 -4.81 3.61
N GLY A 222 1.98 -5.83 3.95
CA GLY A 222 3.43 -5.71 4.14
C GLY A 222 4.22 -6.02 2.88
N SER A 223 5.53 -5.81 2.95
CA SER A 223 6.49 -6.16 1.90
C SER A 223 6.12 -5.56 0.55
N HIS A 224 5.77 -4.27 0.53
CA HIS A 224 5.28 -3.56 -0.67
C HIS A 224 4.00 -4.17 -1.26
N GLY A 225 3.18 -4.78 -0.41
CA GLY A 225 1.93 -5.43 -0.79
C GLY A 225 2.07 -6.90 -1.19
N MET A 226 3.22 -7.53 -1.00
CA MET A 226 3.41 -8.98 -1.23
C MET A 226 2.96 -9.86 -0.04
N ASP A 227 2.59 -9.26 1.10
CA ASP A 227 2.06 -9.99 2.25
C ASP A 227 0.77 -9.32 2.76
N ILE A 228 -0.38 -9.73 2.22
CA ILE A 228 -1.67 -9.12 2.53
C ILE A 228 -2.52 -10.06 3.38
N MET A 229 -3.07 -9.54 4.48
CA MET A 229 -4.12 -10.22 5.25
C MET A 229 -5.46 -9.55 5.00
N GLY A 230 -6.45 -10.32 4.54
CA GLY A 230 -7.79 -9.84 4.29
C GLY A 230 -8.87 -10.75 4.89
N PRO A 231 -10.12 -10.27 4.97
CA PRO A 231 -11.25 -11.09 5.40
C PRO A 231 -11.43 -12.29 4.47
N VAL A 232 -11.97 -13.40 5.01
CA VAL A 232 -12.25 -14.61 4.24
C VAL A 232 -13.30 -14.32 3.18
N ARG A 233 -12.97 -14.60 1.92
CA ARG A 233 -13.92 -14.63 0.81
C ARG A 233 -14.59 -16.01 0.71
N GLN A 234 -15.89 -16.01 0.45
CA GLN A 234 -16.64 -17.24 0.11
C GLN A 234 -16.58 -17.57 -1.39
N SER A 235 -16.16 -16.64 -2.27
CA SER A 235 -16.19 -16.81 -3.72
C SER A 235 -14.96 -17.54 -4.26
N PHE A 236 -15.22 -18.56 -5.08
CA PHE A 236 -14.32 -19.53 -5.72
C PHE A 236 -13.44 -18.97 -6.86
N ASP A 237 -13.10 -17.68 -6.86
CA ASP A 237 -12.01 -17.23 -7.74
C ASP A 237 -10.70 -17.55 -7.03
N ASP A 238 -10.20 -18.72 -7.38
CA ASP A 238 -9.00 -19.38 -6.89
C ASP A 238 -7.78 -18.55 -7.33
N HIS A 239 -7.57 -17.37 -6.72
CA HIS A 239 -6.27 -16.74 -6.79
C HIS A 239 -5.29 -17.73 -6.17
N SER A 240 -4.47 -18.39 -7.01
CA SER A 240 -3.54 -19.46 -6.61
C SER A 240 -2.59 -19.08 -5.47
N ASN A 241 -2.50 -17.78 -5.17
CA ASN A 241 -1.66 -17.18 -4.14
C ASN A 241 -2.43 -16.83 -2.85
N CYS A 242 -3.73 -17.14 -2.75
CA CYS A 242 -4.55 -17.00 -1.55
C CYS A 242 -4.52 -18.30 -0.74
N ILE A 243 -4.11 -18.22 0.52
CA ILE A 243 -4.08 -19.34 1.46
C ILE A 243 -5.02 -19.02 2.63
N ARG A 244 -5.91 -19.93 2.99
CA ARG A 244 -6.68 -19.80 4.23
C ARG A 244 -5.74 -19.95 5.42
N SER A 245 -5.78 -19.00 6.33
CA SER A 245 -4.96 -18.98 7.53
C SER A 245 -5.82 -18.59 8.73
N THR A 246 -5.25 -18.63 9.93
CA THR A 246 -5.84 -18.09 11.15
C THR A 246 -5.01 -16.90 11.60
N ASP A 247 -5.67 -15.78 11.93
CA ASP A 247 -4.99 -14.67 12.57
C ASP A 247 -4.56 -15.00 14.01
N ASN A 248 -3.89 -14.06 14.66
CA ASN A 248 -3.40 -14.22 16.04
C ASN A 248 -4.54 -14.39 17.08
N GLN A 249 -5.80 -14.18 16.69
CA GLN A 249 -6.99 -14.35 17.51
C GLN A 249 -7.76 -15.63 17.16
N GLY A 250 -7.24 -16.47 16.26
CA GLY A 250 -7.85 -17.72 15.82
C GLY A 250 -9.00 -17.53 14.82
N LYS A 251 -9.18 -16.32 14.28
CA LYS A 251 -10.19 -16.05 13.26
C LYS A 251 -9.64 -16.45 11.89
N GLU A 252 -10.47 -17.11 11.09
CA GLU A 252 -10.10 -17.40 9.71
C GLU A 252 -9.87 -16.09 8.93
N VAL A 253 -8.78 -16.07 8.17
CA VAL A 253 -8.35 -14.97 7.30
C VAL A 253 -7.82 -15.53 5.99
N ASN A 254 -7.87 -14.72 4.93
CA ASN A 254 -7.21 -15.04 3.69
C ASN A 254 -5.85 -14.32 3.66
N LEU A 255 -4.80 -15.10 3.43
CA LEU A 255 -3.44 -14.64 3.26
C LEU A 255 -3.11 -14.62 1.77
N PHE A 256 -2.77 -13.47 1.22
CA PHE A 256 -2.35 -13.36 -0.18
C PHE A 256 -0.85 -13.07 -0.26
N GLN A 257 -0.12 -14.00 -0.88
CA GLN A 257 1.34 -13.98 -0.96
C GLN A 257 1.83 -14.37 -2.37
N PRO A 258 1.84 -13.42 -3.32
CA PRO A 258 2.18 -13.68 -4.72
C PRO A 258 3.66 -14.05 -4.93
N ALA A 259 4.49 -13.82 -3.91
CA ALA A 259 5.92 -14.11 -3.92
C ALA A 259 6.31 -15.29 -3.02
N SER A 260 5.35 -16.12 -2.57
CA SER A 260 5.58 -17.22 -1.61
C SER A 260 6.73 -18.15 -2.01
N GLU A 261 6.89 -18.46 -3.29
CA GLU A 261 7.99 -19.29 -3.80
C GLU A 261 9.40 -18.70 -3.57
N PHE A 262 9.51 -17.38 -3.32
CA PHE A 262 10.77 -16.69 -3.11
C PHE A 262 11.25 -16.72 -1.66
N LEU A 263 10.43 -17.14 -0.69
CA LEU A 263 10.78 -17.08 0.74
C LEU A 263 12.13 -17.74 1.06
N PRO A 264 12.44 -18.98 0.60
CA PRO A 264 13.74 -19.59 0.89
C PRO A 264 14.92 -18.80 0.32
N MET A 265 14.75 -18.23 -0.88
CA MET A 265 15.77 -17.41 -1.53
C MET A 265 15.98 -16.08 -0.81
N ILE A 266 14.91 -15.44 -0.33
CA ILE A 266 14.99 -14.19 0.43
C ILE A 266 15.70 -14.42 1.76
N ASP A 267 15.40 -15.52 2.47
CA ASP A 267 16.08 -15.86 3.72
C ASP A 267 17.57 -16.17 3.50
N GLU A 268 17.93 -16.85 2.40
CA GLU A 268 19.33 -17.07 2.02
C GLU A 268 20.06 -15.73 1.77
N VAL A 269 19.46 -14.86 0.97
CA VAL A 269 20.02 -13.53 0.65
C VAL A 269 20.15 -12.66 1.90
N PHE A 270 19.16 -12.68 2.79
CA PHE A 270 19.21 -11.96 4.06
C PHE A 270 20.42 -12.39 4.90
N ASN A 271 20.62 -13.69 5.08
CA ASN A 271 21.76 -14.23 5.82
C ASN A 271 23.10 -13.89 5.14
N SER A 272 23.14 -13.92 3.81
CA SER A 272 24.33 -13.53 3.05
C SER A 272 24.65 -12.03 3.23
N LEU A 273 23.66 -11.15 3.12
CA LEU A 273 23.84 -9.71 3.28
C LEU A 273 24.27 -9.34 4.69
N ILE A 274 23.71 -9.97 5.73
CA ILE A 274 24.20 -9.80 7.12
C ILE A 274 25.68 -10.12 7.20
N ASN A 275 26.11 -11.28 6.69
CA ASN A 275 27.49 -11.71 6.78
C ASN A 275 28.45 -10.82 6.00
N ASN A 276 28.03 -10.29 4.86
CA ASN A 276 28.85 -9.46 3.97
C ASN A 276 28.89 -7.97 4.33
N THR A 277 28.03 -7.51 5.25
CA THR A 277 27.96 -6.09 5.64
C THR A 277 28.24 -5.85 7.13
N LYS A 278 28.41 -6.91 7.94
CA LYS A 278 28.62 -6.82 9.40
C LYS A 278 29.82 -5.98 9.84
N ASP A 279 30.84 -5.84 8.99
CA ASP A 279 32.06 -5.07 9.23
C ASP A 279 31.89 -3.57 8.89
N ILE A 280 30.82 -3.21 8.18
CA ILE A 280 30.52 -1.82 7.82
C ILE A 280 29.76 -1.16 8.97
N ARG A 281 30.43 -0.28 9.70
CA ARG A 281 29.83 0.43 10.84
C ARG A 281 28.63 1.25 10.38
N GLY A 282 27.49 1.04 11.04
CA GLY A 282 26.24 1.76 10.77
C GLY A 282 25.34 1.12 9.71
N ALA A 283 25.83 0.11 8.97
CA ALA A 283 25.00 -0.66 8.06
C ALA A 283 24.06 -1.57 8.85
N LYS A 284 22.80 -1.66 8.42
CA LYS A 284 21.81 -2.54 9.05
C LYS A 284 21.02 -3.29 7.99
N VAL A 285 20.91 -4.60 8.13
CA VAL A 285 20.12 -5.45 7.25
C VAL A 285 18.83 -5.85 7.96
N GLU A 286 17.70 -5.72 7.29
CA GLU A 286 16.37 -6.02 7.80
C GLU A 286 15.65 -7.02 6.88
N ASN A 287 15.06 -8.07 7.48
CA ASN A 287 14.21 -9.01 6.75
C ASN A 287 12.76 -8.54 6.83
N ASN A 288 12.23 -8.11 5.68
CA ASN A 288 10.85 -7.69 5.48
C ASN A 288 10.01 -8.79 4.79
N LYS A 289 10.34 -10.07 5.01
CA LYS A 289 9.67 -11.29 4.51
C LYS A 289 9.81 -11.55 3.01
N PHE A 290 9.32 -10.65 2.17
CA PHE A 290 9.49 -10.69 0.71
C PHE A 290 10.43 -9.59 0.20
N CYS A 291 11.16 -8.96 1.11
CA CYS A 291 12.10 -7.88 0.81
C CYS A 291 13.24 -7.94 1.83
N VAL A 292 14.47 -7.70 1.39
CA VAL A 292 15.60 -7.46 2.29
C VAL A 292 16.05 -6.03 2.13
N SER A 293 16.06 -5.26 3.23
CA SER A 293 16.44 -3.86 3.22
C SER A 293 17.83 -3.69 3.85
N VAL A 294 18.75 -3.07 3.13
CA VAL A 294 20.10 -2.70 3.59
C VAL A 294 20.14 -1.20 3.80
N HIS A 295 20.02 -0.80 5.06
CA HIS A 295 20.05 0.59 5.49
C HIS A 295 21.49 1.08 5.58
N TYR A 296 21.79 2.18 4.88
CA TYR A 296 23.11 2.81 4.88
C TYR A 296 23.09 4.23 5.43
N ARG A 297 21.97 4.65 6.03
CA ARG A 297 21.80 5.99 6.59
C ARG A 297 22.85 6.39 7.62
N ASN A 298 23.24 5.44 8.47
CA ASN A 298 24.20 5.65 9.55
C ASN A 298 25.63 5.22 9.14
N VAL A 299 25.83 4.90 7.86
CA VAL A 299 27.14 4.56 7.29
C VAL A 299 27.84 5.84 6.86
N ASP A 300 29.13 5.95 7.16
CA ASP A 300 29.98 7.03 6.67
C ASP A 300 29.94 7.08 5.14
N GLU A 301 29.78 8.26 4.56
CA GLU A 301 29.58 8.46 3.12
C GLU A 301 30.70 7.83 2.29
N LYS A 302 31.94 7.83 2.80
CA LYS A 302 33.09 7.18 2.14
C LYS A 302 32.92 5.66 1.97
N ASP A 303 32.09 5.05 2.80
CA ASP A 303 31.85 3.61 2.82
C ASP A 303 30.57 3.23 2.05
N TRP A 304 29.82 4.19 1.48
CA TRP A 304 28.62 3.91 0.68
C TRP A 304 28.93 3.06 -0.55
N THR A 305 30.04 3.34 -1.24
CA THR A 305 30.49 2.52 -2.38
C THR A 305 30.78 1.08 -1.96
N VAL A 306 31.30 0.88 -0.73
CA VAL A 306 31.53 -0.45 -0.19
C VAL A 306 30.20 -1.17 0.04
N VAL A 307 29.21 -0.51 0.64
CA VAL A 307 27.85 -1.08 0.79
C VAL A 307 27.26 -1.46 -0.57
N ALA A 308 27.29 -0.54 -1.53
CA ALA A 308 26.78 -0.76 -2.89
C ALA A 308 27.41 -2.00 -3.54
N GLN A 309 28.73 -2.12 -3.44
CA GLN A 309 29.49 -3.23 -3.99
C GLN A 309 29.13 -4.56 -3.31
N ARG A 310 29.08 -4.59 -1.96
CA ARG A 310 28.73 -5.80 -1.20
C ARG A 310 27.32 -6.29 -1.52
N VAL A 311 26.36 -5.38 -1.61
CA VAL A 311 24.98 -5.72 -1.97
C VAL A 311 24.92 -6.27 -3.40
N HIS A 312 25.56 -5.59 -4.35
CA HIS A 312 25.62 -6.02 -5.74
C HIS A 312 26.28 -7.41 -5.90
N ASP A 313 27.38 -7.66 -5.21
CA ASP A 313 28.11 -8.93 -5.28
C ASP A 313 27.31 -10.12 -4.72
N VAL A 314 26.42 -9.88 -3.76
CA VAL A 314 25.47 -10.91 -3.33
C VAL A 314 24.42 -11.13 -4.42
N ILE A 315 23.80 -10.06 -4.92
CA ILE A 315 22.63 -10.14 -5.82
C ILE A 315 22.97 -10.63 -7.23
N ARG A 316 24.21 -10.50 -7.71
CA ARG A 316 24.61 -11.03 -9.03
C ARG A 316 24.34 -12.53 -9.21
N ASN A 317 24.27 -13.29 -8.12
CA ASN A 317 24.00 -14.72 -8.13
C ASN A 317 22.50 -15.06 -8.11
N TYR A 318 21.62 -14.06 -8.00
CA TYR A 318 20.17 -14.21 -7.87
C TYR A 318 19.43 -13.42 -8.96
N PRO A 319 19.42 -13.90 -10.22
CA PRO A 319 18.84 -13.17 -11.36
C PRO A 319 17.32 -12.97 -11.27
N ARG A 320 16.64 -13.67 -10.36
CA ARG A 320 15.20 -13.50 -10.09
C ARG A 320 14.92 -12.42 -9.06
N LEU A 321 15.94 -11.74 -8.54
CA LEU A 321 15.84 -10.61 -7.62
C LEU A 321 16.33 -9.34 -8.30
N ARG A 322 15.84 -8.19 -7.82
CA ARG A 322 16.25 -6.86 -8.28
C ARG A 322 16.60 -5.97 -7.10
N LEU A 323 17.48 -5.01 -7.37
CA LEU A 323 17.74 -3.90 -6.48
C LEU A 323 16.77 -2.76 -6.76
N THR A 324 16.27 -2.17 -5.69
CA THR A 324 15.47 -0.95 -5.68
C THR A 324 16.04 -0.02 -4.63
N HIS A 325 15.91 1.29 -4.83
CA HIS A 325 16.52 2.29 -3.96
C HIS A 325 15.42 3.11 -3.31
N GLY A 326 15.49 3.24 -1.98
CA GLY A 326 14.65 4.14 -1.20
C GLY A 326 15.52 5.12 -0.41
N ARG A 327 14.90 5.91 0.47
CA ARG A 327 15.59 6.98 1.20
C ARG A 327 16.67 6.48 2.18
N LYS A 328 17.92 6.48 1.73
CA LYS A 328 19.09 5.94 2.43
C LYS A 328 18.97 4.43 2.74
N VAL A 329 18.34 3.67 1.83
CA VAL A 329 18.17 2.21 1.90
C VAL A 329 18.25 1.57 0.50
N VAL A 330 18.91 0.41 0.40
CA VAL A 330 18.89 -0.45 -0.79
C VAL A 330 18.02 -1.66 -0.48
N GLU A 331 17.05 -1.95 -1.33
CA GLU A 331 16.09 -3.03 -1.13
C GLU A 331 16.20 -4.09 -2.21
N VAL A 332 16.30 -5.34 -1.77
CA VAL A 332 16.31 -6.53 -2.61
C VAL A 332 14.91 -7.12 -2.64
N ARG A 333 14.32 -7.21 -3.83
CA ARG A 333 12.94 -7.66 -4.01
C ARG A 333 12.84 -8.72 -5.11
N PRO A 334 11.88 -9.66 -5.03
CA PRO A 334 11.52 -10.53 -6.14
C PRO A 334 11.18 -9.76 -7.42
N VAL A 335 11.61 -10.28 -8.55
CA VAL A 335 11.18 -9.82 -9.88
C VAL A 335 9.86 -10.51 -10.21
N ILE A 336 8.77 -9.91 -9.72
CA ILE A 336 7.41 -10.32 -10.03
C ILE A 336 6.59 -9.13 -10.52
N ASN A 337 5.52 -9.41 -11.27
CA ASN A 337 4.58 -8.39 -11.71
C ASN A 337 3.63 -7.99 -10.57
N TRP A 338 4.19 -7.44 -9.49
CA TRP A 338 3.46 -6.97 -8.31
C TRP A 338 4.08 -5.70 -7.73
N ASP A 339 3.23 -4.80 -7.27
CA ASP A 339 3.55 -3.46 -6.77
C ASP A 339 2.44 -2.95 -5.84
N LYS A 340 2.63 -1.80 -5.20
CA LYS A 340 1.63 -1.22 -4.28
C LYS A 340 0.32 -0.88 -4.99
N GLY A 341 0.35 -0.53 -6.28
CA GLY A 341 -0.86 -0.28 -7.07
C GLY A 341 -1.70 -1.54 -7.25
N LYS A 342 -1.08 -2.68 -7.56
CA LYS A 342 -1.78 -3.97 -7.59
C LYS A 342 -2.31 -4.38 -6.22
N ALA A 343 -1.59 -4.05 -5.14
CA ALA A 343 -2.08 -4.27 -3.78
C ALA A 343 -3.34 -3.45 -3.48
N VAL A 344 -3.42 -2.19 -3.94
CA VAL A 344 -4.64 -1.36 -3.84
C VAL A 344 -5.80 -2.01 -4.61
N THR A 345 -5.59 -2.40 -5.87
CA THR A 345 -6.62 -3.07 -6.68
C THR A 345 -7.10 -4.36 -6.01
N PHE A 346 -6.17 -5.19 -5.54
CA PHE A 346 -6.49 -6.43 -4.84
C PHE A 346 -7.30 -6.19 -3.55
N LEU A 347 -6.95 -5.17 -2.77
CA LEU A 347 -7.69 -4.82 -1.56
C LEU A 347 -9.08 -4.28 -1.87
N LEU A 348 -9.23 -3.42 -2.89
CA LEU A 348 -10.53 -2.92 -3.35
C LEU A 348 -11.43 -4.09 -3.78
N GLU A 349 -10.90 -5.00 -4.58
CA GLU A 349 -11.59 -6.24 -4.94
C GLU A 349 -11.96 -7.01 -3.69
N SER A 350 -10.98 -7.36 -2.85
CA SER A 350 -11.15 -8.20 -1.67
C SER A 350 -12.25 -7.69 -0.73
N LEU A 351 -12.40 -6.38 -0.62
CA LEU A 351 -13.39 -5.71 0.24
C LEU A 351 -14.76 -5.47 -0.44
N GLY A 352 -14.94 -5.84 -1.71
CA GLY A 352 -16.17 -5.56 -2.47
C GLY A 352 -16.33 -4.06 -2.78
N LEU A 353 -15.21 -3.40 -3.04
CA LEU A 353 -15.07 -1.96 -3.25
C LEU A 353 -14.51 -1.60 -4.64
N SER A 354 -14.54 -2.52 -5.61
CA SER A 354 -13.98 -2.29 -6.96
C SER A 354 -14.78 -1.34 -7.85
N ASN A 355 -16.06 -1.11 -7.54
CA ASN A 355 -16.92 -0.32 -8.41
C ASN A 355 -16.70 1.17 -8.16
N CYS A 356 -16.10 1.83 -9.15
CA CYS A 356 -15.67 3.22 -9.07
C CYS A 356 -16.84 4.23 -9.13
N GLU A 357 -18.03 3.76 -9.52
CA GLU A 357 -19.25 4.56 -9.50
C GLU A 357 -19.74 4.82 -8.07
N ASP A 358 -19.62 3.84 -7.17
CA ASP A 358 -20.05 3.95 -5.78
C ASP A 358 -18.90 4.03 -4.78
N VAL A 359 -17.65 3.87 -5.21
CA VAL A 359 -16.46 3.94 -4.36
C VAL A 359 -15.48 5.01 -4.84
N LEU A 360 -14.92 5.77 -3.89
CA LEU A 360 -13.78 6.67 -4.08
C LEU A 360 -12.59 6.19 -3.23
N PRO A 361 -11.61 5.49 -3.81
CA PRO A 361 -10.33 5.22 -3.19
C PRO A 361 -9.49 6.49 -3.05
N ILE A 362 -8.84 6.63 -1.89
CA ILE A 362 -7.84 7.66 -1.62
C ILE A 362 -6.58 6.95 -1.14
N TYR A 363 -5.44 7.22 -1.78
CA TYR A 363 -4.13 6.72 -1.36
C TYR A 363 -3.25 7.88 -0.91
N VAL A 364 -2.59 7.75 0.24
CA VAL A 364 -1.63 8.73 0.76
C VAL A 364 -0.27 8.07 0.94
N GLY A 365 0.79 8.64 0.36
CA GLY A 365 2.16 8.10 0.43
C GLY A 365 3.24 9.12 0.09
N ASP A 366 4.51 8.82 0.40
CA ASP A 366 5.61 9.79 0.36
C ASP A 366 6.78 9.41 -0.58
N ASP A 367 6.87 8.15 -1.00
CA ASP A 367 8.05 7.62 -1.69
C ASP A 367 7.75 7.05 -3.07
N GLN A 368 8.82 6.74 -3.82
CA GLN A 368 8.72 6.28 -5.21
C GLN A 368 7.82 5.06 -5.38
N THR A 369 7.73 4.16 -4.39
CA THR A 369 6.86 2.98 -4.46
C THR A 369 5.37 3.30 -4.41
N ASP A 370 5.00 4.48 -3.90
CA ASP A 370 3.61 4.92 -3.83
C ASP A 370 3.12 5.45 -5.19
N GLU A 371 4.03 5.80 -6.09
CA GLU A 371 3.71 6.20 -7.47
C GLU A 371 2.95 5.10 -8.23
N ASP A 372 3.23 3.83 -7.95
CA ASP A 372 2.49 2.71 -8.52
C ASP A 372 1.00 2.77 -8.12
N ALA A 373 0.71 3.13 -6.86
CA ALA A 373 -0.65 3.30 -6.37
C ALA A 373 -1.31 4.55 -6.95
N PHE A 374 -0.60 5.68 -6.98
CA PHE A 374 -1.12 6.91 -7.58
C PHE A 374 -1.45 6.74 -9.06
N LYS A 375 -0.58 6.04 -9.80
CA LYS A 375 -0.75 5.76 -11.22
C LYS A 375 -2.02 4.96 -11.49
N VAL A 376 -2.24 3.87 -10.75
CA VAL A 376 -3.45 3.03 -10.89
C VAL A 376 -4.71 3.87 -10.66
N LEU A 377 -4.73 4.72 -9.62
CA LEU A 377 -5.88 5.57 -9.32
C LEU A 377 -6.13 6.63 -10.39
N ARG A 378 -5.06 7.22 -10.93
CA ARG A 378 -5.12 8.23 -11.99
C ARG A 378 -5.57 7.65 -13.33
N GLU A 379 -4.93 6.59 -13.79
CA GLU A 379 -5.22 5.98 -15.09
C GLU A 379 -6.61 5.34 -15.12
N GLY A 380 -7.04 4.77 -13.99
CA GLY A 380 -8.41 4.26 -13.84
C GLY A 380 -9.47 5.35 -13.68
N ASN A 381 -9.07 6.62 -13.52
CA ASN A 381 -9.94 7.74 -13.15
C ASN A 381 -10.89 7.38 -12.00
N CYS A 382 -10.39 6.59 -11.06
CA CYS A 382 -11.23 5.90 -10.09
C CYS A 382 -11.06 6.44 -8.67
N GLY A 383 -10.02 7.22 -8.40
CA GLY A 383 -9.70 7.74 -7.06
C GLY A 383 -8.62 8.81 -7.07
N TYR A 384 -8.15 9.17 -5.87
CA TYR A 384 -7.15 10.22 -5.69
C TYR A 384 -5.90 9.70 -4.99
N GLY A 385 -4.75 9.90 -5.62
CA GLY A 385 -3.44 9.85 -4.97
C GLY A 385 -3.08 11.18 -4.32
N ILE A 386 -2.51 11.14 -3.12
CA ILE A 386 -2.03 12.30 -2.36
C ILE A 386 -0.56 12.05 -1.97
N LEU A 387 0.34 12.86 -2.51
CA LEU A 387 1.78 12.78 -2.22
C LEU A 387 2.13 13.54 -0.94
N VAL A 388 2.87 12.92 -0.03
CA VAL A 388 3.45 13.57 1.14
C VAL A 388 4.86 14.04 0.83
N SER A 389 5.07 15.34 0.67
CA SER A 389 6.40 15.90 0.40
C SER A 389 6.49 17.37 0.76
N SER A 390 7.56 17.75 1.47
CA SER A 390 7.92 19.14 1.72
C SER A 390 8.83 19.73 0.64
N VAL A 391 9.16 18.95 -0.39
CA VAL A 391 10.06 19.30 -1.49
C VAL A 391 9.36 19.00 -2.82
N PRO A 392 9.49 19.85 -3.85
CA PRO A 392 8.91 19.59 -5.16
C PRO A 392 9.38 18.25 -5.75
N LYS A 393 8.42 17.45 -6.23
CA LYS A 393 8.66 16.17 -6.91
C LYS A 393 7.66 15.94 -8.02
N GLU A 394 8.10 15.34 -9.11
CA GLU A 394 7.17 14.82 -10.12
C GLU A 394 6.43 13.60 -9.56
N SER A 395 5.13 13.51 -9.85
CA SER A 395 4.26 12.50 -9.25
C SER A 395 3.00 12.27 -10.09
N ASN A 396 2.43 11.08 -9.95
CA ASN A 396 1.10 10.74 -10.42
C ASN A 396 0.01 11.12 -9.40
N ALA A 397 0.34 11.63 -8.22
CA ALA A 397 -0.64 12.11 -7.26
C ALA A 397 -1.43 13.32 -7.78
N PHE A 398 -2.70 13.45 -7.42
CA PHE A 398 -3.53 14.62 -7.77
C PHE A 398 -3.33 15.78 -6.80
N PHE A 399 -3.06 15.45 -5.55
CA PHE A 399 -2.91 16.42 -4.47
C PHE A 399 -1.60 16.16 -3.72
N SER A 400 -1.22 17.11 -2.88
CA SER A 400 -0.10 16.98 -1.97
C SER A 400 -0.48 17.28 -0.52
N LEU A 401 0.32 16.77 0.39
CA LEU A 401 0.40 17.16 1.80
C LEU A 401 1.87 17.38 2.12
N LYS A 402 2.18 18.29 3.02
CA LYS A 402 3.56 18.68 3.27
C LYS A 402 4.35 17.63 4.06
N ASP A 403 3.73 17.05 5.08
CA ASP A 403 4.38 16.18 6.06
C ASP A 403 3.35 15.34 6.84
N PRO A 404 3.77 14.43 7.75
CA PRO A 404 2.86 13.62 8.55
C PRO A 404 1.86 14.41 9.40
N GLN A 405 2.16 15.68 9.75
CA GLN A 405 1.22 16.50 10.51
C GLN A 405 0.01 16.87 9.65
N GLU A 406 0.25 17.31 8.40
CA GLU A 406 -0.84 17.60 7.47
C GLU A 406 -1.64 16.33 7.09
N VAL A 407 -0.99 15.15 7.05
CA VAL A 407 -1.70 13.86 6.92
C VAL A 407 -2.69 13.66 8.07
N MET A 408 -2.26 13.88 9.32
CA MET A 408 -3.14 13.75 10.48
C MET A 408 -4.33 14.71 10.40
N GLU A 409 -4.11 15.96 9.99
CA GLU A 409 -5.15 16.98 9.84
C GLU A 409 -6.13 16.62 8.73
N PHE A 410 -5.65 16.06 7.63
CA PHE A 410 -6.49 15.57 6.54
C PHE A 410 -7.40 14.42 7.01
N LEU A 411 -6.85 13.44 7.74
CA LEU A 411 -7.63 12.34 8.32
C LEU A 411 -8.70 12.84 9.29
N LYS A 412 -8.36 13.81 10.16
CA LYS A 412 -9.32 14.44 11.08
C LYS A 412 -10.43 15.17 10.30
N SER A 413 -10.08 15.87 9.22
CA SER A 413 -11.03 16.58 8.36
C SER A 413 -12.02 15.62 7.67
N LEU A 414 -11.56 14.46 7.19
CA LEU A 414 -12.43 13.41 6.65
C LEU A 414 -13.45 12.91 7.67
N VAL A 415 -13.05 12.72 8.93
CA VAL A 415 -13.95 12.32 10.02
C VAL A 415 -15.00 13.39 10.30
N VAL A 416 -14.60 14.65 10.40
CA VAL A 416 -15.52 15.78 10.62
C VAL A 416 -16.52 15.87 9.48
N TRP A 417 -16.03 15.83 8.23
CA TRP A 417 -16.87 15.86 7.03
C TRP A 417 -17.92 14.74 7.02
N LYS A 418 -17.53 13.50 7.37
CA LYS A 418 -18.45 12.37 7.39
C LYS A 418 -19.54 12.55 8.44
N LYS A 419 -19.17 12.99 9.65
CA LYS A 419 -20.11 13.24 10.76
C LYS A 419 -21.14 14.30 10.38
N THR A 420 -20.70 15.41 9.81
CA THR A 420 -21.61 16.49 9.36
C THR A 420 -22.52 16.01 8.23
N SER A 421 -21.98 15.24 7.28
CA SER A 421 -22.78 14.68 6.18
C SER A 421 -23.84 13.69 6.66
N THR A 422 -23.59 12.92 7.72
CA THR A 422 -24.60 12.05 8.32
C THR A 422 -25.68 12.79 9.12
N LEU A 423 -25.36 13.98 9.64
CA LEU A 423 -26.32 14.82 10.37
C LEU A 423 -27.27 15.55 9.44
N CYS A 424 -26.79 16.01 8.27
CA CYS A 424 -27.64 16.68 7.28
C CYS A 424 -28.56 15.74 6.49
N ASN A 425 -28.30 14.42 6.51
CA ASN A 425 -29.12 13.41 5.84
C ASN A 425 -30.13 12.73 6.78
N LYS A 426 -30.16 13.12 8.06
CA LYS A 426 -31.20 12.76 9.03
C LYS A 426 -32.10 13.96 9.23
#